data_AF-A0A661MSE9-F1
#
_entry.id   AF-A0A661MSE9-F1
#
_cell.length_a   1.000
_cell.length_b   1.000
_cell.length_c   1.000
_cell.angle_alpha   90.00
_cell.angle_beta   90.00
_cell.angle_gamma   90.00
#
_symmetry.space_group_name_H-M   'P 1'
#
loop_
_entity.id
_entity.type
_entity.pdbx_description
1 polymer ?
#
loop_
_entity_poly.entity_id
_entity_poly.type
_entity_poly.pdbx_seq_one_letter_code
_entity_poly.pdbx_strand_id
1 'polypeptide(L)' 'MVTKPVVFTRETGLLDAVRVLVDRHISGAPVVDERGNLVGVLTERDFLKAALVAGYHG' A
#
# COMPACT_ATOMS: atom_id res chain seq x y z
N MET A 1 5.24 5.73 20.20
CA MET A 1 3.82 5.99 19.91
C MET A 1 3.76 6.64 18.52
N VAL A 2 3.07 6.04 17.55
CA VAL A 2 3.01 6.57 16.17
C VAL A 2 1.84 7.54 16.09
N THR A 3 2.11 8.80 15.76
CA THR A 3 1.17 9.92 15.98
C THR A 3 0.11 10.09 14.89
N LYS A 4 0.20 9.36 13.78
CA LYS A 4 -0.86 9.23 12.76
C LYS A 4 -0.50 8.11 11.78
N PRO A 5 -1.16 6.95 11.81
CA PRO A 5 -0.88 5.89 10.84
C PRO A 5 -1.33 6.34 9.45
N VAL A 6 -0.53 6.01 8.43
CA VAL A 6 -0.97 6.09 7.04
C VAL A 6 -1.97 4.95 6.81
N VAL A 7 -3.05 5.25 6.11
CA VAL A 7 -4.12 4.29 5.79
C VAL A 7 -4.50 4.53 4.33
N PHE A 8 -4.75 3.45 3.58
CA PHE A 8 -5.17 3.51 2.19
C PHE A 8 -6.60 3.04 2.02
N THR A 9 -7.22 3.39 0.90
CA THR A 9 -8.53 2.86 0.48
C THR A 9 -8.36 1.93 -0.71
N ARG A 10 -9.42 1.18 -1.06
CA ARG A 10 -9.42 0.33 -2.26
C ARG A 10 -9.28 1.10 -3.58
N GLU A 11 -9.60 2.39 -3.56
CA GLU A 11 -9.44 3.28 -4.71
C GLU A 11 -8.03 3.89 -4.80
N THR A 12 -7.21 3.74 -3.75
CA THR A 12 -5.85 4.28 -3.77
C THR A 12 -5.02 3.53 -4.82
N GLY A 13 -4.53 4.26 -5.81
CA GLY A 13 -3.67 3.71 -6.86
C GLY A 13 -2.41 3.08 -6.27
N LEU A 14 -2.01 1.92 -6.80
CA LEU A 14 -0.87 1.16 -6.27
C LEU A 14 0.43 1.98 -6.28
N LEU A 15 0.68 2.75 -7.34
CA LEU A 15 1.89 3.59 -7.44
C LEU A 15 1.87 4.73 -6.42
N ASP A 16 0.72 5.37 -6.20
CA ASP A 16 0.58 6.44 -5.22
C ASP A 16 0.77 5.92 -3.80
N ALA A 17 0.18 4.76 -3.50
CA ALA A 17 0.34 4.11 -2.21
C ALA A 17 1.82 3.79 -1.93
N VAL A 18 2.53 3.22 -2.91
CA VAL A 18 3.96 2.89 -2.78
C VAL A 18 4.81 4.14 -2.63
N ARG A 19 4.51 5.20 -3.39
CA ARG A 19 5.20 6.49 -3.23
C ARG A 19 5.06 7.01 -1.80
N VAL A 20 3.86 6.95 -1.22
CA VAL A 20 3.63 7.37 0.17
C VAL A 20 4.40 6.49 1.17
N LEU A 21 4.44 5.18 0.95
CA LEU A 21 5.21 4.25 1.80
C LEU A 21 6.71 4.60 1.79
N VAL A 22 7.29 4.79 0.60
CA VAL A 22 8.71 5.14 0.42
C VAL A 22 9.02 6.52 1.00
N ASP A 23 8.24 7.55 0.62
CA ASP A 23 8.47 8.94 1.05
C ASP A 23 8.37 9.10 2.57
N ARG A 24 7.57 8.25 3.24
CA ARG A 24 7.40 8.29 4.70
C ARG A 24 8.21 7.25 5.44
N HIS A 25 9.04 6.46 4.75
CA HIS A 25 9.80 5.34 5.32
C HIS A 25 8.92 4.36 6.12
N ILE A 26 7.76 4.01 5.56
CA ILE A 26 6.79 3.08 6.14
C ILE A 26 6.81 1.79 5.32
N SER A 27 7.04 0.64 5.97
CA SER A 27 7.13 -0.67 5.30
C SER A 27 5.78 -1.23 4.81
N GLY A 28 4.68 -0.71 5.34
CA GLY A 28 3.34 -1.03 4.91
C GLY A 28 2.26 -0.30 5.70
N ALA A 29 1.06 -0.26 5.13
CA ALA A 29 -0.08 0.41 5.73
C ALA A 29 -1.37 -0.41 5.55
N PRO A 30 -2.31 -0.31 6.50
CA PRO A 30 -3.62 -0.92 6.38
C PRO A 30 -4.43 -0.29 5.24
N VAL A 31 -5.21 -1.14 4.57
CA VAL A 31 -6.22 -0.74 3.58
C VAL A 31 -7.58 -0.87 4.24
N VAL A 32 -8.39 0.18 4.21
CA VAL A 32 -9.74 0.21 4.79
C VAL A 32 -10.81 0.42 3.72
N ASP A 33 -12.04 0.00 4.02
CA ASP A 33 -13.23 0.36 3.25
C ASP A 33 -13.77 1.76 3.63
N GLU A 34 -14.84 2.19 2.95
CA GLU A 34 -15.51 3.48 3.20
C GLU A 34 -16.05 3.63 4.64
N ARG A 35 -16.28 2.51 5.32
CA ARG A 35 -16.78 2.47 6.71
C ARG A 35 -15.63 2.43 7.72
N GLY A 36 -14.38 2.45 7.25
CA GLY A 36 -13.17 2.38 8.08
C GLY A 36 -12.82 0.97 8.54
N ASN A 37 -13.46 -0.08 8.00
CA ASN A 37 -13.12 -1.46 8.35
C ASN A 37 -11.83 -1.86 7.64
N LEU A 38 -10.93 -2.54 8.35
CA LEU A 38 -9.73 -3.12 7.77
C LEU A 38 -10.10 -4.21 6.76
N VAL A 39 -9.71 -4.01 5.50
CA VAL A 39 -9.95 -4.97 4.40
C VAL A 39 -8.67 -5.61 3.86
N GLY A 40 -7.50 -5.15 4.30
CA GLY A 40 -6.22 -5.72 3.91
C GLY A 40 -5.03 -4.91 4.40
N VAL A 41 -3.84 -5.33 4.01
CA VAL A 41 -2.58 -4.63 4.28
C VAL A 41 -1.81 -4.55 2.99
N LEU A 42 -1.26 -3.37 2.69
CA LEU A 42 -0.35 -3.17 1.55
C LEU A 42 1.07 -2.96 2.09
N THR A 43 2.01 -3.73 1.57
CA THR A 43 3.43 -3.61 1.92
C THR A 43 4.29 -3.36 0.69
N GLU A 44 5.52 -2.89 0.89
CA GLU A 44 6.50 -2.74 -0.20
C GLU A 44 6.80 -4.08 -0.90
N ARG A 45 6.69 -5.21 -0.19
CA ARG A 45 6.83 -6.56 -0.78
C ARG A 45 5.72 -6.90 -1.75
N ASP A 46 4.50 -6.45 -1.48
CA ASP A 46 3.37 -6.68 -2.39
C ASP A 46 3.58 -5.93 -3.71
N PHE A 47 4.17 -4.73 -3.64
CA PHE A 47 4.57 -4.00 -4.83
C PHE A 47 5.66 -4.72 -5.62
N LEU A 48 6.73 -5.19 -4.96
CA LEU A 48 7.78 -5.96 -5.64
C LEU A 48 7.20 -7.20 -6.34
N LYS A 49 6.27 -7.91 -5.69
CA LYS A 49 5.60 -9.06 -6.29
C LYS A 49 4.76 -8.65 -7.51
N ALA A 50 4.00 -7.57 -7.42
CA ALA A 50 3.19 -7.07 -8.54
C ALA A 50 4.07 -6.61 -9.72
N ALA A 51 5.16 -5.90 -9.45
CA ALA A 51 6.11 -5.44 -10.46
C ALA A 51 6.83 -6.61 -11.16
N LEU A 52 7.24 -7.63 -10.40
CA LEU A 52 7.82 -8.85 -10.96
C LEU A 52 6.81 -9.55 -11.88
N VAL A 53 5.58 -9.78 -11.42
CA VAL A 53 4.53 -10.41 -12.23
C VAL A 53 4.26 -9.62 -13.52
N ALA A 54 4.20 -8.28 -13.44
CA ALA A 54 4.02 -7.43 -14.62
C ALA A 54 5.21 -7.51 -15.59
N GLY A 55 6.44 -7.61 -15.09
CA GLY A 55 7.65 -7.71 -15.91
C GLY A 55 7.83 -9.07 -16.62
N TYR A 56 7.24 -10.15 -16.11
CA TYR A 56 7.28 -11.49 -16.75
C TYR A 56 6.22 -11.69 -17.85
N HIS A 57 5.37 -10.70 -18.11
CA HIS A 57 4.42 -10.69 -19.23
C HIS A 57 4.75 -9.63 -20.29
N GLY A 58 5.98 -9.08 -20.26
CA GLY A 58 6.55 -8.24 -21.32
C GLY A 58 7.45 -9.02 -22.28
#